data_AF-A0A1L8PJ06-F1
#
_entry.id   AF-A0A1L8PJ06-F1
#
_cell.length_a   1.000
_cell.length_b   1.000
_cell.length_c   1.000
_cell.angle_alpha   90.00
_cell.angle_beta   90.00
_cell.angle_gamma   90.00
#
_symmetry.space_group_name_H-M   'P 1'
#
loop_
_entity.id
_entity.type
_entity.pdbx_description
1 polymer ?
#
loop_
_entity_poly.entity_id
_entity_poly.type
_entity_poly.pdbx_seq_one_letter_code
_entity_poly.pdbx_strand_id
1 'polypeptide(L)'
;MELKKLLLTGLASTFLLAACGTDDAETPAEDVEETDTAETAEEDISEDEEVVEEEVVEEDEEETTEEEEALYNEDHVVNYEIINEEDVSFANTTRYSYWIYPENGEMTEEELEATSMQFIEKLKDDFDFSAIALFYIDNPDNPVGYQAGMVEYVPNGEWSDADNSDDGDYSVHEYVFTYVESEEE
;
A
#
# COMPACT_ATOMS: atom_id res chain seq x y z
N MET A 1 20.32 -8.58 35.54
CA MET A 1 19.57 -8.41 34.27
C MET A 1 20.36 -9.16 33.22
N GLU A 2 19.90 -10.34 32.85
CA GLU A 2 20.53 -11.17 31.82
C GLU A 2 19.84 -10.89 30.47
N LEU A 3 20.58 -10.33 29.52
CA LEU A 3 20.12 -10.19 28.13
C LEU A 3 20.10 -11.57 27.47
N LYS A 4 18.89 -12.06 27.17
CA LYS A 4 18.69 -13.23 26.30
C LYS A 4 18.86 -12.78 24.85
N LYS A 5 19.88 -13.30 24.18
CA LYS A 5 20.08 -13.17 22.73
C LYS A 5 19.08 -14.07 22.01
N LEU A 6 18.17 -13.48 21.24
CA LEU A 6 17.26 -14.20 20.35
C LEU A 6 18.05 -14.63 19.10
N LEU A 7 18.05 -15.92 18.82
CA LEU A 7 18.67 -16.54 17.64
C LEU A 7 17.64 -16.52 16.50
N LEU A 8 17.83 -15.62 15.54
CA LEU A 8 17.07 -15.57 14.29
C LEU A 8 17.54 -16.74 13.40
N THR A 9 16.67 -17.73 13.20
CA THR A 9 16.99 -18.91 12.39
C THR A 9 16.37 -18.71 11.02
N GLY A 10 17.19 -18.31 10.03
CA GLY A 10 16.76 -18.13 8.65
C GLY A 10 16.37 -19.46 8.02
N LEU A 11 15.10 -19.57 7.61
CA LEU A 11 14.55 -20.73 6.94
C LEU A 11 14.61 -20.45 5.43
N ALA A 12 15.66 -20.96 4.78
CA ALA A 12 15.83 -20.88 3.34
C ALA A 12 14.81 -21.79 2.64
N SER A 13 13.67 -21.23 2.24
CA SER A 13 12.65 -21.95 1.47
C SER A 13 13.10 -22.07 0.00
N THR A 14 13.43 -23.29 -0.42
CA THR A 14 13.83 -23.58 -1.80
C THR A 14 12.58 -23.88 -2.60
N PHE A 15 12.12 -22.94 -3.44
CA PHE A 15 11.02 -23.18 -4.37
C PHE A 15 11.50 -24.03 -5.56
N LEU A 16 10.82 -25.16 -5.76
CA LEU A 16 11.03 -26.09 -6.86
C LEU A 16 10.12 -25.67 -8.03
N LEU A 17 10.68 -25.07 -9.10
CA LEU A 17 9.94 -24.79 -10.33
C LEU A 17 9.56 -26.10 -11.04
N ALA A 18 8.27 -26.44 -11.05
CA ALA A 18 7.70 -27.47 -11.89
C ALA A 18 7.21 -26.84 -13.20
N ALA A 19 7.95 -27.08 -14.29
CA ALA A 19 7.52 -26.77 -15.65
C ALA A 19 6.54 -27.85 -16.15
N CYS A 20 5.26 -27.53 -16.23
CA CYS A 20 4.26 -28.20 -17.06
C CYS A 20 3.79 -27.15 -18.06
N GLY A 21 4.05 -27.30 -19.36
CA GLY A 21 3.30 -28.21 -20.22
C GLY A 21 2.40 -27.34 -21.10
N THR A 22 2.93 -26.92 -22.24
CA THR A 22 2.24 -26.12 -23.25
C THR A 22 1.30 -27.03 -24.04
N ASP A 23 -0.01 -26.90 -23.81
CA ASP A 23 -1.02 -27.45 -24.71
C ASP A 23 -1.59 -26.32 -25.57
N ASP A 24 -1.35 -26.48 -26.88
CA ASP A 24 -1.92 -25.78 -28.02
C ASP A 24 -3.39 -25.42 -27.83
N ALA A 25 -3.70 -24.12 -27.92
CA ALA A 25 -5.04 -23.65 -28.22
C ALA A 25 -4.97 -22.70 -29.42
N GLU A 26 -5.48 -23.20 -30.55
CA GLU A 26 -5.68 -22.48 -31.81
C GLU A 26 -6.59 -21.25 -31.58
N THR A 27 -6.06 -20.05 -31.81
CA THR A 27 -6.85 -18.81 -31.90
C THR A 27 -7.32 -18.59 -33.34
N PRO A 28 -8.62 -18.32 -33.59
CA PRO A 28 -9.11 -17.86 -34.88
C PRO A 28 -8.67 -16.42 -35.14
N ALA A 29 -8.12 -16.17 -36.32
CA ALA A 29 -7.79 -14.85 -36.82
C ALA A 29 -9.09 -14.07 -37.11
N GLU A 30 -9.28 -12.93 -36.46
CA GLU A 30 -10.27 -11.94 -36.88
C GLU A 30 -9.56 -10.75 -37.52
N ASP A 31 -9.95 -10.51 -38.78
CA ASP A 31 -9.65 -9.38 -39.64
C ASP A 31 -9.97 -8.07 -38.90
N VAL A 32 -8.97 -7.22 -38.68
CA VAL A 32 -9.17 -5.83 -38.25
C VAL A 32 -8.70 -4.94 -39.39
N GLU A 33 -9.67 -4.24 -39.97
CA GLU A 33 -9.50 -3.38 -41.13
C GLU A 33 -8.56 -2.21 -40.84
N GLU A 34 -7.65 -1.97 -41.79
CA GLU A 34 -6.80 -0.80 -41.86
C GLU A 34 -7.65 0.46 -42.11
N THR A 35 -7.54 1.46 -41.23
CA THR A 35 -7.92 2.84 -41.59
C THR A 35 -6.73 3.76 -41.43
N ASP A 36 -6.14 4.00 -42.60
CA ASP A 36 -5.40 5.15 -43.08
C ASP A 36 -5.58 6.52 -42.40
N THR A 37 -4.42 7.20 -42.30
CA THR A 37 -4.17 8.64 -42.59
C THR A 37 -4.54 9.74 -41.57
N ALA A 38 -3.50 10.42 -41.06
CA ALA A 38 -3.29 11.89 -41.08
C ALA A 38 -1.94 12.19 -40.37
N GLU A 39 -0.84 12.48 -41.06
CA GLU A 39 -0.44 13.75 -41.71
C GLU A 39 -0.34 14.96 -40.75
N THR A 40 0.89 15.18 -40.28
CA THR A 40 1.64 16.44 -40.18
C THR A 40 1.09 17.64 -39.38
N ALA A 41 1.86 18.08 -38.38
CA ALA A 41 2.21 19.49 -38.18
C ALA A 41 3.47 19.58 -37.30
N GLU A 42 4.61 19.91 -37.91
CA GLU A 42 5.79 20.39 -37.21
C GLU A 42 5.57 21.89 -36.92
N GLU A 43 5.39 22.26 -35.64
CA GLU A 43 5.50 23.65 -35.22
C GLU A 43 6.82 23.85 -34.47
N ASP A 44 7.68 24.59 -35.17
CA ASP A 44 8.91 25.27 -34.76
C ASP A 44 8.58 26.25 -33.61
N ILE A 45 9.00 25.92 -32.38
CA ILE A 45 8.94 26.83 -31.23
C ILE A 45 10.35 27.32 -30.93
N SER A 46 10.50 28.62 -31.17
CA SER A 46 11.66 29.47 -30.98
C SER A 46 12.18 29.47 -29.55
N GLU A 47 13.51 29.39 -29.46
CA GLU A 47 14.34 29.72 -28.31
C GLU A 47 14.05 31.14 -27.82
N ASP A 48 13.59 31.28 -26.57
CA ASP A 48 13.62 32.55 -25.85
C ASP A 48 14.36 32.32 -24.52
N GLU A 49 15.57 32.87 -24.49
CA GLU A 49 16.51 32.93 -23.37
C GLU A 49 16.01 34.00 -22.39
N GLU A 50 15.40 33.60 -21.26
CA GLU A 50 15.05 34.52 -20.17
C GLU A 50 15.75 34.07 -18.87
N VAL A 51 16.82 34.80 -18.57
CA VAL A 51 17.38 35.21 -17.28
C VAL A 51 16.99 34.37 -16.05
N VAL A 52 17.95 33.59 -15.57
CA VAL A 52 17.93 32.95 -14.24
C VAL A 52 18.25 34.02 -13.19
N GLU A 53 17.24 34.48 -12.46
CA GLU A 53 17.45 35.17 -11.18
C GLU A 53 17.59 34.10 -10.09
N GLU A 54 18.77 34.03 -9.46
CA GLU A 54 19.05 33.16 -8.31
C GLU A 54 18.24 33.66 -7.10
N GLU A 55 17.04 33.13 -6.90
CA GLU A 55 16.32 33.27 -5.63
C GLU A 55 16.95 32.34 -4.58
N VAL A 56 17.37 32.96 -3.48
CA VAL A 56 17.87 32.31 -2.27
C VAL A 56 16.68 31.59 -1.64
N VAL A 57 16.64 30.27 -1.80
CA VAL A 57 15.72 29.39 -1.09
C VAL A 57 16.13 29.43 0.39
N GLU A 58 15.36 30.17 1.19
CA GLU A 58 15.45 30.06 2.64
C GLU A 58 15.00 28.64 3.00
N GLU A 59 15.87 27.91 3.69
CA GLU A 59 15.60 26.58 4.22
C GLU A 59 14.45 26.72 5.23
N ASP A 60 13.23 26.42 4.75
CA ASP A 60 12.04 26.31 5.57
C ASP A 60 12.27 25.11 6.49
N GLU A 61 12.55 25.41 7.76
CA GLU A 61 12.70 24.39 8.79
C GLU A 61 11.34 23.69 8.88
N GLU A 62 11.27 22.46 8.38
CA GLU A 62 10.08 21.61 8.45
C GLU A 62 9.60 21.53 9.89
N GLU A 63 8.54 22.30 10.18
CA GLU A 63 7.74 22.21 11.38
C GLU A 63 6.97 20.89 11.26
N THR A 64 7.65 19.78 11.51
CA THR A 64 7.05 18.48 11.72
C THR A 64 6.08 18.64 12.89
N THR A 65 4.80 18.71 12.58
CA THR A 65 3.71 18.86 13.53
C THR A 65 3.81 17.75 14.58
N GLU A 66 4.17 18.11 15.82
CA GLU A 66 4.29 17.22 17.00
C GLU A 66 2.99 16.46 17.35
N GLU A 67 1.92 16.64 16.57
CA GLU A 67 0.60 16.03 16.80
C GLU A 67 0.52 14.58 16.26
N GLU A 68 1.37 14.19 15.30
CA GLU A 68 1.34 12.85 14.70
C GLU A 68 2.05 11.78 15.57
N GLU A 69 3.07 12.16 16.35
CA GLU A 69 3.77 11.23 17.25
C GLU A 69 2.95 10.83 18.50
N ALA A 70 1.81 11.47 18.75
CA ALA A 70 1.01 11.22 19.96
C ALA A 70 0.08 10.00 19.88
N LEU A 71 -0.09 9.40 18.69
CA LEU A 71 -1.03 8.28 18.47
C LEU A 71 -0.39 6.90 18.49
N TYR A 72 0.93 6.81 18.34
CA TYR A 72 1.60 5.52 18.34
C TYR A 72 1.89 5.03 19.76
N ASN A 73 1.02 4.15 20.28
CA ASN A 73 1.26 3.45 21.54
C ASN A 73 1.63 1.98 21.27
N GLU A 74 2.93 1.68 21.36
CA GLU A 74 3.48 0.32 21.16
C GLU A 74 2.85 -0.73 22.09
N ASP A 75 2.33 -0.33 23.27
CA ASP A 75 1.69 -1.25 24.22
C ASP A 75 0.36 -1.84 23.68
N HIS A 76 -0.23 -1.25 22.64
CA HIS A 76 -1.46 -1.73 21.98
C HIS A 76 -1.21 -2.54 20.71
N VAL A 77 0.05 -2.74 20.30
CA VAL A 77 0.35 -3.58 19.15
C VAL A 77 0.12 -5.05 19.51
N VAL A 78 -0.77 -5.70 18.76
CA VAL A 78 -1.07 -7.13 18.94
C VAL A 78 -0.31 -7.99 17.93
N ASN A 79 -0.15 -9.28 18.25
CA ASN A 79 0.35 -10.24 17.28
C ASN A 79 -0.76 -10.57 16.26
N TYR A 80 -0.35 -10.74 15.01
CA TYR A 80 -1.26 -11.03 13.91
C TYR A 80 -0.61 -11.99 12.91
N GLU A 81 -1.46 -12.60 12.09
CA GLU A 81 -1.07 -13.42 10.93
C GLU A 81 -1.58 -12.75 9.65
N ILE A 82 -0.73 -12.68 8.62
CA ILE A 82 -1.15 -12.26 7.28
C ILE A 82 -1.75 -13.49 6.60
N ILE A 83 -3.06 -13.48 6.40
CA ILE A 83 -3.80 -14.58 5.79
C ILE A 83 -3.74 -14.52 4.27
N ASN A 84 -3.78 -13.30 3.71
CA ASN A 84 -3.72 -13.07 2.28
C ASN A 84 -3.05 -11.73 1.99
N GLU A 85 -2.38 -11.67 0.84
CA GLU A 85 -1.78 -10.46 0.28
C GLU A 85 -2.17 -10.42 -1.19
N GLU A 86 -2.76 -9.32 -1.61
CA GLU A 86 -3.14 -9.12 -3.01
C GLU A 86 -2.52 -7.85 -3.55
N ASP A 87 -1.80 -8.00 -4.65
CA ASP A 87 -1.38 -6.90 -5.51
C ASP A 87 -2.59 -6.45 -6.33
N VAL A 88 -3.09 -5.27 -6.01
CA VAL A 88 -4.21 -4.61 -6.68
C VAL A 88 -3.73 -3.38 -7.47
N SER A 89 -2.45 -3.36 -7.83
CA SER A 89 -1.83 -2.32 -8.65
C SER A 89 -2.48 -2.26 -10.02
N PHE A 90 -2.59 -1.04 -10.55
CA PHE A 90 -3.15 -0.81 -11.87
C PHE A 90 -2.46 0.40 -12.53
N ALA A 91 -2.16 0.26 -13.83
CA ALA A 91 -1.40 1.24 -14.60
C ALA A 91 -0.05 1.59 -13.94
N ASN A 92 0.12 2.82 -13.50
CA ASN A 92 1.34 3.36 -12.87
C ASN A 92 1.21 3.49 -11.34
N THR A 93 0.20 2.85 -10.74
CA THR A 93 -0.11 2.97 -9.32
C THR A 93 0.14 1.63 -8.62
N THR A 94 1.01 1.63 -7.62
CA THR A 94 1.36 0.46 -6.81
C THR A 94 0.47 0.37 -5.58
N ARG A 95 -0.39 -0.65 -5.52
CA ARG A 95 -1.38 -0.83 -4.44
C ARG A 95 -1.41 -2.24 -3.92
N TYR A 96 -1.48 -2.38 -2.60
CA TYR A 96 -1.59 -3.68 -1.95
C TYR A 96 -2.78 -3.72 -1.00
N SER A 97 -3.37 -4.91 -0.91
CA SER A 97 -4.32 -5.22 0.15
C SER A 97 -3.84 -6.42 0.97
N TYR A 98 -3.96 -6.30 2.29
CA TYR A 98 -3.57 -7.31 3.24
C TYR A 98 -4.78 -7.75 4.04
N TRP A 99 -4.96 -9.05 4.17
CA TRP A 99 -5.98 -9.65 5.03
C TRP A 99 -5.30 -10.15 6.29
N ILE A 100 -5.60 -9.52 7.41
CA ILE A 100 -4.90 -9.67 8.67
C ILE A 100 -5.83 -10.36 9.67
N TYR A 101 -5.36 -11.45 10.27
CA TYR A 101 -6.04 -12.12 11.36
C TYR A 101 -5.31 -11.82 12.68
N PRO A 102 -5.95 -11.14 13.64
CA PRO A 102 -5.37 -10.96 14.96
C PRO A 102 -5.35 -12.30 15.72
N GLU A 103 -4.23 -12.69 16.31
CA GLU A 103 -4.09 -14.02 16.92
C GLU A 103 -5.04 -14.27 18.10
N ASN A 104 -5.52 -13.19 18.75
CA ASN A 104 -6.53 -13.21 19.80
C ASN A 104 -7.97 -13.24 19.27
N GLY A 105 -8.18 -13.09 17.96
CA GLY A 105 -9.48 -13.17 17.27
C GLY A 105 -10.38 -11.95 17.39
N GLU A 106 -10.04 -10.99 18.25
CA GLU A 106 -10.78 -9.74 18.48
C GLU A 106 -9.76 -8.60 18.63
N MET A 107 -10.14 -7.37 18.24
CA MET A 107 -9.30 -6.19 18.44
C MET A 107 -10.14 -5.01 18.91
N THR A 108 -9.59 -4.22 19.83
CA THR A 108 -10.14 -2.89 20.13
C THR A 108 -9.77 -1.89 19.04
N GLU A 109 -10.43 -0.72 19.01
CA GLU A 109 -10.08 0.38 18.11
C GLU A 109 -8.62 0.82 18.30
N GLU A 110 -8.17 0.96 19.56
CA GLU A 110 -6.80 1.32 19.92
C GLU A 110 -5.77 0.28 19.43
N GLU A 111 -6.08 -1.02 19.55
CA GLU A 111 -5.22 -2.09 19.05
C GLU A 111 -5.15 -2.09 17.52
N LEU A 112 -6.28 -1.81 16.86
CA LEU A 112 -6.39 -1.78 15.40
C LEU A 112 -5.58 -0.63 14.82
N GLU A 113 -5.68 0.56 15.41
CA GLU A 113 -4.87 1.72 15.06
C GLU A 113 -3.38 1.45 15.24
N ALA A 114 -2.96 1.08 16.45
CA ALA A 114 -1.54 0.87 16.77
C ALA A 114 -0.89 -0.22 15.91
N THR A 115 -1.60 -1.33 15.69
CA THR A 115 -1.11 -2.46 14.87
C THR A 115 -1.03 -2.08 13.40
N SER A 116 -2.02 -1.35 12.87
CA SER A 116 -2.04 -0.90 11.48
C SER A 116 -0.91 0.08 11.19
N MET A 117 -0.73 1.08 12.06
CA MET A 117 0.35 2.06 11.94
C MET A 117 1.71 1.35 11.97
N GLN A 118 1.94 0.46 12.96
CA GLN A 118 3.21 -0.29 13.00
C GLN A 118 3.44 -1.11 11.72
N PHE A 119 2.40 -1.75 11.21
CA PHE A 119 2.51 -2.57 10.01
C PHE A 119 2.88 -1.75 8.78
N ILE A 120 2.19 -0.62 8.58
CA ILE A 120 2.44 0.29 7.46
C ILE A 120 3.83 0.91 7.54
N GLU A 121 4.29 1.35 8.72
CA GLU A 121 5.65 1.86 8.89
C GLU A 121 6.71 0.81 8.51
N LYS A 122 6.50 -0.47 8.86
CA LYS A 122 7.39 -1.55 8.40
C LYS A 122 7.36 -1.73 6.88
N LEU A 123 6.20 -1.59 6.25
CA LEU A 123 6.09 -1.69 4.78
C LEU A 123 6.85 -0.54 4.10
N LYS A 124 6.76 0.69 4.63
CA LYS A 124 7.50 1.84 4.12
C LYS A 124 9.01 1.63 4.14
N ASP A 125 9.52 0.93 5.16
CA ASP A 125 10.94 0.56 5.24
C ASP A 125 11.36 -0.52 4.21
N ASP A 126 10.41 -1.36 3.77
CA ASP A 126 10.66 -2.51 2.90
C ASP A 126 10.51 -2.18 1.40
N PHE A 127 9.53 -1.36 1.01
CA PHE A 127 9.29 -0.94 -0.39
C PHE A 127 8.37 0.29 -0.50
N ASP A 128 8.42 0.95 -1.67
CA ASP A 128 7.57 2.09 -2.02
C ASP A 128 6.20 1.64 -2.55
N PHE A 129 5.12 2.33 -2.16
CA PHE A 129 3.76 2.10 -2.65
C PHE A 129 2.98 3.42 -2.74
N SER A 130 1.86 3.42 -3.47
CA SER A 130 0.92 4.57 -3.50
C SER A 130 -0.26 4.39 -2.55
N ALA A 131 -0.73 3.17 -2.29
CA ALA A 131 -1.77 2.94 -1.27
C ALA A 131 -1.77 1.52 -0.68
N ILE A 132 -2.20 1.42 0.59
CA ILE A 132 -2.34 0.16 1.34
C ILE A 132 -3.74 0.06 1.93
N ALA A 133 -4.39 -1.09 1.76
CA ALA A 133 -5.61 -1.47 2.49
C ALA A 133 -5.33 -2.66 3.42
N LEU A 134 -5.72 -2.54 4.68
CA LEU A 134 -5.64 -3.58 5.68
C LEU A 134 -7.06 -4.00 6.05
N PHE A 135 -7.40 -5.26 5.79
CA PHE A 135 -8.67 -5.87 6.15
C PHE A 135 -8.46 -6.79 7.34
N TYR A 136 -8.98 -6.41 8.50
CA TYR A 136 -8.92 -7.25 9.70
C TYR A 136 -10.09 -8.22 9.72
N ILE A 137 -9.82 -9.52 9.80
CA ILE A 137 -10.84 -10.57 9.78
C ILE A 137 -10.94 -11.29 11.12
N ASP A 138 -12.13 -11.77 11.49
CA ASP A 138 -12.33 -12.54 12.73
C ASP A 138 -12.15 -14.07 12.55
N ASN A 139 -12.08 -14.52 11.30
CA ASN A 139 -12.04 -15.94 10.95
C ASN A 139 -11.11 -16.18 9.75
N PRO A 140 -9.94 -16.80 9.97
CA PRO A 140 -8.96 -17.03 8.90
C PRO A 140 -9.44 -18.08 7.89
N ASP A 141 -10.36 -18.97 8.26
CA ASP A 141 -10.91 -19.99 7.37
C ASP A 141 -12.00 -19.44 6.43
N ASN A 142 -12.54 -18.25 6.70
CA ASN A 142 -13.59 -17.63 5.90
C ASN A 142 -13.47 -16.09 5.87
N PRO A 143 -12.53 -15.55 5.09
CA PRO A 143 -12.23 -14.11 5.09
C PRO A 143 -13.40 -13.23 4.59
N VAL A 144 -14.29 -13.77 3.76
CA VAL A 144 -15.19 -12.98 2.88
C VAL A 144 -16.39 -12.32 3.58
N GLY A 145 -16.55 -12.42 4.90
CA GLY A 145 -17.80 -11.98 5.56
C GLY A 145 -17.70 -11.43 6.97
N TYR A 146 -16.51 -11.37 7.56
CA TYR A 146 -16.37 -11.01 8.95
C TYR A 146 -15.17 -10.11 9.15
N GLN A 147 -15.40 -8.81 8.99
CA GLN A 147 -14.36 -7.81 9.18
C GLN A 147 -14.48 -7.26 10.60
N ALA A 148 -13.41 -7.32 11.36
CA ALA A 148 -13.28 -6.63 12.65
C ALA A 148 -13.05 -5.12 12.41
N GLY A 149 -12.47 -4.77 11.27
CA GLY A 149 -12.29 -3.39 10.82
C GLY A 149 -11.46 -3.33 9.54
N MET A 150 -11.32 -2.13 9.02
CA MET A 150 -10.54 -1.85 7.83
C MET A 150 -9.74 -0.56 8.03
N VAL A 151 -8.51 -0.56 7.55
CA VAL A 151 -7.64 0.62 7.56
C VAL A 151 -7.11 0.85 6.17
N GLU A 152 -7.24 2.06 5.66
CA GLU A 152 -6.58 2.49 4.44
C GLU A 152 -5.50 3.51 4.78
N TYR A 153 -4.38 3.42 4.08
CA TYR A 153 -3.35 4.44 4.08
C TYR A 153 -3.16 4.93 2.65
N VAL A 154 -3.76 6.08 2.38
CA VAL A 154 -4.06 6.58 1.04
C VAL A 154 -3.84 8.10 0.96
N PRO A 155 -3.48 8.65 -0.22
CA PRO A 155 -3.38 10.09 -0.40
C PRO A 155 -4.72 10.79 -0.15
N ASN A 156 -4.70 11.90 0.59
CA ASN A 156 -5.86 12.73 0.93
C ASN A 156 -7.05 11.96 1.54
N GLY A 157 -6.81 10.79 2.14
CA GLY A 157 -7.87 9.95 2.68
C GLY A 157 -8.77 9.26 1.64
N GLU A 158 -8.41 9.26 0.35
CA GLU A 158 -9.25 8.72 -0.73
C GLU A 158 -8.48 7.71 -1.58
N TRP A 159 -8.98 6.46 -1.67
CA TRP A 159 -8.33 5.39 -2.44
C TRP A 159 -8.13 5.73 -3.92
N SER A 160 -9.04 6.53 -4.50
CA SER A 160 -8.94 6.97 -5.89
C SER A 160 -7.79 7.94 -6.14
N ASP A 161 -7.31 8.62 -5.11
CA ASP A 161 -6.24 9.61 -5.24
C ASP A 161 -4.86 8.96 -5.35
N ALA A 162 -4.75 7.66 -5.05
CA ALA A 162 -3.55 6.86 -5.29
C ALA A 162 -3.05 6.97 -6.75
N ASP A 163 -3.95 7.09 -7.73
CA ASP A 163 -3.56 7.21 -9.14
C ASP A 163 -2.88 8.55 -9.49
N ASN A 164 -2.89 9.52 -8.58
CA ASN A 164 -2.30 10.85 -8.74
C ASN A 164 -1.11 11.10 -7.80
N SER A 165 -0.70 10.11 -6.99
CA SER A 165 0.47 10.19 -6.12
C SER A 165 1.63 9.38 -6.68
N ASP A 166 2.85 9.87 -6.50
CA ASP A 166 4.05 9.08 -6.77
C ASP A 166 4.26 8.03 -5.67
N ASP A 167 4.71 6.83 -6.06
CA ASP A 167 5.07 5.79 -5.09
C ASP A 167 6.16 6.29 -4.15
N GLY A 168 5.97 6.10 -2.84
CA GLY A 168 6.94 6.53 -1.82
C GLY A 168 6.80 7.99 -1.38
N ASP A 169 5.97 8.81 -2.02
CA ASP A 169 5.60 10.13 -1.49
C ASP A 169 4.42 10.00 -0.52
N TYR A 170 4.74 9.96 0.77
CA TYR A 170 3.75 9.80 1.85
C TYR A 170 3.29 11.13 2.46
N SER A 171 3.68 12.29 1.90
CA SER A 171 3.48 13.60 2.51
C SER A 171 2.02 14.04 2.66
N VAL A 172 1.13 13.42 1.87
CA VAL A 172 -0.33 13.70 1.87
C VAL A 172 -1.15 12.47 2.24
N HIS A 173 -0.51 11.38 2.69
CA HIS A 173 -1.23 10.17 3.05
C HIS A 173 -1.89 10.31 4.41
N GLU A 174 -3.11 9.79 4.49
CA GLU A 174 -3.90 9.76 5.71
C GLU A 174 -4.26 8.32 6.05
N TYR A 175 -4.33 8.03 7.35
CA TYR A 175 -4.93 6.81 7.84
C TYR A 175 -6.44 6.97 7.92
N VAL A 176 -7.18 6.12 7.20
CA VAL A 176 -8.65 6.09 7.21
C VAL A 176 -9.09 4.82 7.93
N PHE A 177 -9.62 4.99 9.14
CA PHE A 177 -10.10 3.89 9.98
C PHE A 177 -11.60 3.67 9.80
N THR A 178 -11.99 2.44 9.50
CA THR A 178 -13.38 1.99 9.46
C THR A 178 -13.57 0.85 10.45
N TYR A 179 -14.31 1.13 11.52
CA TYR A 179 -14.65 0.13 12.54
C TYR A 179 -15.97 -0.55 12.20
N VAL A 180 -16.04 -1.86 12.42
CA VAL A 180 -17.29 -2.61 12.33
C VAL A 180 -17.89 -2.68 13.72
N GLU A 181 -19.02 -2.00 13.93
CA GLU A 181 -19.74 -2.09 15.20
C GLU A 181 -20.17 -3.54 15.43
N SER A 182 -19.62 -4.19 16.45
CA SER A 182 -20.17 -5.45 16.94
C SER A 182 -21.53 -5.15 17.58
N GLU A 183 -22.62 -5.67 17.01
CA GLU A 183 -23.93 -5.59 17.66
C GLU A 183 -23.81 -6.33 19.01
N GLU A 184 -23.88 -5.59 20.13
CA GLU A 184 -23.92 -6.19 21.46
C GLU A 184 -25.18 -7.08 21.58
N GLU A 185 -25.00 -8.41 21.54
CA GLU A 185 -26.07 -9.40 21.75
C GLU A 185 -26.53 -9.53 23.21
#